data_AF-A0A2G9RB63-F1
#
_entry.id   AF-A0A2G9RB63-F1
#
_cell.length_a   1.000
_cell.length_b   1.000
_cell.length_c   1.000
_cell.angle_alpha   90.00
_cell.angle_beta   90.00
_cell.angle_gamma   90.00
#
_symmetry.space_group_name_H-M   'P 1'
#
loop_
_entity.id
_entity.type
_entity.pdbx_description
1 polymer ?
#
loop_
_entity_poly.entity_id
_entity_poly.type
_entity_poly.pdbx_seq_one_letter_code
_entity_poly.pdbx_strand_id
1 'polypeptide(L)'
;MAAQASILLLAALCIGTAYSLQCYTCVSATSNSNCMTPTTCLSTEGYCETSVGTATLLGVTATSITKSCAASCTASSGSVLGVGSGSTSCCTTDLCNTSGANSIKSSYSIIVLVVGTLVMVIGSSLL
;
A
#
# COMPACT_ATOMS: atom_id res chain seq x y z
N MET A 1 29.31 3.22 27.95
CA MET A 1 28.78 4.60 27.82
C MET A 1 28.66 5.03 26.34
N ALA A 2 29.68 4.84 25.49
CA ALA A 2 29.59 5.20 24.06
C ALA A 2 28.54 4.39 23.25
N ALA A 3 28.37 3.09 23.54
CA ALA A 3 27.43 2.23 22.81
C ALA A 3 25.95 2.64 22.94
N GLN A 4 25.55 3.18 24.09
CA GLN A 4 24.16 3.62 24.32
C GLN A 4 23.84 4.92 23.57
N ALA A 5 24.81 5.83 23.44
CA ALA A 5 24.65 7.07 22.69
C ALA A 5 24.41 6.80 21.20
N SER A 6 25.11 5.83 20.62
CA SER A 6 24.92 5.43 19.21
C SER A 6 23.54 4.82 18.95
N ILE A 7 23.02 4.02 19.89
CA ILE A 7 21.67 3.42 19.78
C ILE A 7 20.59 4.50 19.87
N LEU A 8 20.73 5.46 20.80
CA LEU A 8 19.85 6.61 20.91
C LEU A 8 19.86 7.48 19.64
N LEU A 9 21.02 7.63 19.00
CA LEU A 9 21.16 8.41 17.76
C LEU A 9 20.46 7.73 16.57
N LEU A 10 20.58 6.41 16.43
CA LEU A 10 19.85 5.63 15.42
C LEU A 10 18.33 5.68 15.65
N ALA A 11 17.90 5.54 16.92
CA ALA A 11 16.48 5.65 17.27
C ALA A 11 15.92 7.04 16.95
N ALA A 12 16.67 8.11 17.22
CA ALA A 12 16.27 9.48 16.89
C ALA A 12 16.20 9.75 15.38
N LEU A 13 17.10 9.15 14.59
CA LEU A 13 17.09 9.31 13.13
C LEU A 13 15.89 8.62 12.47
N CYS A 14 15.39 7.53 13.06
CA CYS A 14 14.17 6.84 12.61
C CYS A 14 12.87 7.63 12.86
N ILE A 15 12.89 8.67 13.68
CA ILE A 15 11.71 9.50 13.98
C ILE A 15 11.45 10.54 12.85
N GLY A 16 12.45 10.80 12.00
CA GLY A 16 12.43 11.91 11.03
C GLY A 16 12.23 11.53 9.55
N THR A 17 12.12 10.25 9.20
CA THR A 17 11.89 9.88 7.80
C THR A 17 10.41 10.00 7.47
N ALA A 18 10.03 11.10 6.82
CA ALA A 18 8.76 11.19 6.11
C ALA A 18 8.75 10.13 5.00
N TYR A 19 8.21 8.95 5.31
CA TYR A 19 8.10 7.86 4.36
C TYR A 19 7.00 8.21 3.36
N SER A 20 7.37 8.51 2.13
CA SER A 20 6.42 8.73 1.04
C SER A 20 6.02 7.39 0.45
N LEU A 21 4.74 7.05 0.56
CA LEU A 21 4.16 5.85 -0.03
C LEU A 21 4.32 5.86 -1.56
N GLN A 22 4.70 4.75 -2.18
CA GLN A 22 4.58 4.56 -3.62
C GLN A 22 3.33 3.77 -3.97
N CYS A 23 2.59 4.21 -4.97
CA CYS A 23 1.41 3.52 -5.49
C CYS A 23 1.48 3.41 -7.01
N TYR A 24 0.76 2.47 -7.60
CA TYR A 24 0.47 2.54 -9.02
C TYR A 24 -0.63 3.57 -9.28
N THR A 25 -0.51 4.36 -10.35
CA THR A 25 -1.52 5.33 -10.78
C THR A 25 -1.87 5.14 -12.25
N CYS A 26 -3.13 5.38 -12.59
CA CYS A 26 -3.61 5.45 -13.97
C CYS A 26 -5.05 5.98 -14.00
N VAL A 27 -5.52 6.38 -15.19
CA VAL A 27 -6.91 6.79 -15.41
C VAL A 27 -7.52 5.92 -16.50
N SER A 28 -8.67 5.33 -16.21
CA SER A 28 -9.52 4.64 -17.20
C SER A 28 -8.82 3.56 -18.02
N ALA A 29 -7.97 2.75 -17.38
CA ALA A 29 -7.32 1.62 -18.05
C ALA A 29 -8.28 0.44 -18.22
N THR A 30 -8.17 -0.27 -19.36
CA THR A 30 -9.01 -1.45 -19.66
C THR A 30 -8.51 -2.73 -18.99
N SER A 31 -7.25 -2.76 -18.57
CA SER A 31 -6.65 -3.88 -17.85
C SER A 31 -5.63 -3.42 -16.83
N ASN A 32 -5.41 -4.26 -15.83
CA ASN A 32 -4.45 -4.00 -14.75
C ASN A 32 -3.01 -3.83 -15.26
N SER A 33 -2.61 -4.61 -16.27
CA SER A 33 -1.28 -4.54 -16.88
C SER A 33 -0.98 -3.18 -17.52
N ASN A 34 -2.00 -2.49 -18.02
CA ASN A 34 -1.90 -1.14 -18.57
C ASN A 34 -2.01 -0.04 -17.49
N CYS A 35 -2.16 -0.43 -16.22
CA CYS A 35 -2.38 0.45 -15.07
C CYS A 35 -1.33 0.20 -13.98
N MET A 36 -0.06 0.33 -14.38
CA MET A 36 1.12 -0.02 -13.57
C MET A 36 2.16 1.10 -13.56
N THR A 37 1.74 2.37 -13.60
CA THR A 37 2.68 3.50 -13.50
C THR A 37 3.03 3.74 -12.03
N PRO A 38 4.25 3.43 -11.57
CA PRO A 38 4.63 3.71 -10.18
C PRO A 38 4.69 5.23 -9.98
N THR A 39 4.18 5.70 -8.83
CA THR A 39 4.12 7.12 -8.49
C THR A 39 4.38 7.27 -7.00
N THR A 40 5.25 8.21 -6.65
CA THR A 40 5.47 8.61 -5.26
C THR A 40 4.33 9.53 -4.84
N CYS A 41 3.58 9.12 -3.82
CA CYS A 41 2.47 9.89 -3.26
C CYS A 41 2.98 11.04 -2.39
N LEU A 42 2.13 12.04 -2.17
CA LEU A 42 2.39 13.10 -1.19
C LEU A 42 2.50 12.53 0.22
N SER A 43 3.21 13.21 1.11
CA SER A 43 3.30 12.82 2.53
C SER A 43 1.96 12.85 3.26
N THR A 44 0.97 13.57 2.73
CA THR A 44 -0.42 13.59 3.21
C THR A 44 -1.28 12.47 2.64
N GLU A 45 -0.77 11.70 1.67
CA GLU A 45 -1.48 10.62 0.98
C GLU A 45 -1.01 9.26 1.46
N GLY A 46 -1.64 8.77 2.52
CA GLY A 46 -1.29 7.50 3.17
C GLY A 46 -1.91 6.24 2.54
N TYR A 47 -2.65 6.37 1.44
CA TYR A 47 -3.41 5.26 0.85
C TYR A 47 -3.21 5.17 -0.67
N CYS A 48 -3.05 3.95 -1.17
CA CYS A 48 -3.28 3.62 -2.57
C CYS A 48 -4.75 3.25 -2.76
N GLU A 49 -5.44 4.01 -3.60
CA GLU A 49 -6.82 3.74 -4.00
C GLU A 49 -6.86 3.04 -5.36
N THR A 50 -7.79 2.11 -5.52
CA THR A 50 -8.11 1.47 -6.81
C THR A 50 -9.60 1.41 -6.98
N SER A 51 -10.11 2.06 -8.02
CA SER A 51 -11.52 2.00 -8.42
C SER A 51 -11.66 1.22 -9.73
N VAL A 52 -12.53 0.22 -9.72
CA VAL A 52 -12.83 -0.64 -10.86
C VAL A 52 -14.31 -0.53 -11.17
N GLY A 53 -14.65 -0.16 -12.40
CA GLY A 53 -16.01 -0.16 -12.92
C GLY A 53 -16.15 -1.16 -14.06
N THR A 54 -17.25 -1.91 -14.10
CA THR A 54 -17.66 -2.71 -15.23
C THR A 54 -19.04 -2.26 -15.69
N ALA A 55 -19.25 -2.21 -16.99
CA ALA A 55 -20.55 -1.92 -17.58
C ALA A 55 -20.84 -2.91 -18.70
N THR A 56 -22.06 -3.44 -18.76
CA THR A 56 -22.50 -4.38 -19.79
C THR A 56 -23.67 -3.78 -20.55
N LEU A 57 -23.54 -3.68 -21.88
CA LEU A 57 -24.59 -3.18 -22.77
C LEU A 57 -24.70 -4.10 -23.98
N LEU A 58 -25.90 -4.62 -24.25
CA LEU A 58 -26.19 -5.50 -25.39
C LEU A 58 -25.24 -6.71 -25.50
N GLY A 59 -24.84 -7.28 -24.36
CA GLY A 59 -23.92 -8.42 -24.30
C GLY A 59 -22.43 -8.08 -24.40
N VAL A 60 -22.07 -6.80 -24.56
CA VAL A 60 -20.68 -6.33 -24.55
C VAL A 60 -20.36 -5.78 -23.16
N THR A 61 -19.30 -6.30 -22.53
CA THR A 61 -18.83 -5.82 -21.22
C THR A 61 -17.55 -5.01 -21.38
N ALA A 62 -17.54 -3.81 -20.81
CA ALA A 62 -16.38 -2.94 -20.70
C ALA A 62 -15.94 -2.81 -19.24
N THR A 63 -14.63 -2.82 -19.00
CA THR A 63 -14.04 -2.61 -17.68
C THR A 63 -13.18 -1.35 -17.72
N SER A 64 -13.23 -0.56 -16.66
CA SER A 64 -12.42 0.63 -16.46
C SER A 64 -11.77 0.57 -15.08
N ILE A 65 -10.46 0.80 -15.02
CA ILE A 65 -9.64 0.77 -13.81
C ILE A 65 -8.98 2.13 -13.65
N THR A 66 -9.11 2.71 -12.47
CA THR A 66 -8.44 3.95 -12.06
C THR A 66 -7.69 3.68 -10.78
N LYS A 67 -6.43 4.12 -10.70
CA LYS A 67 -5.60 4.01 -9.50
C LYS A 67 -5.00 5.37 -9.16
N SER A 68 -4.95 5.69 -7.88
CA SER A 68 -4.49 7.00 -7.39
C SER A 68 -3.92 6.91 -5.98
N CYS A 69 -3.14 7.92 -5.61
CA CYS A 69 -2.83 8.21 -4.22
C CYS A 69 -4.01 8.94 -3.57
N ALA A 70 -4.27 8.71 -2.29
CA ALA A 70 -5.35 9.35 -1.55
C ALA A 70 -4.96 9.62 -0.09
N ALA A 71 -5.42 10.76 0.45
CA ALA A 71 -5.27 11.10 1.87
C ALA A 71 -6.21 10.28 2.76
N SER A 72 -7.37 9.91 2.23
CA SER A 72 -8.38 9.09 2.89
C SER A 72 -9.03 8.19 1.86
N CYS A 73 -9.26 6.93 2.19
CA CYS A 73 -9.83 5.96 1.27
C CYS A 73 -10.89 5.10 1.98
N THR A 74 -12.06 4.95 1.36
CA THR A 74 -13.15 4.09 1.87
C THR A 74 -13.43 2.99 0.86
N ALA A 75 -13.20 1.74 1.25
CA ALA A 75 -13.51 0.62 0.40
C ALA A 75 -15.03 0.48 0.25
N SER A 76 -15.48 0.27 -0.98
CA SER A 76 -16.89 0.16 -1.33
C SER A 76 -17.06 -0.81 -2.48
N SER A 77 -18.22 -1.44 -2.58
CA SER A 77 -18.59 -2.25 -3.73
C SER A 77 -20.09 -2.17 -3.95
N GLY A 78 -20.49 -2.11 -5.22
CA GLY A 78 -21.87 -2.00 -5.63
C GLY A 78 -22.07 -2.60 -7.01
N SER A 79 -23.29 -3.04 -7.28
CA SER A 79 -23.67 -3.56 -8.59
C SER A 79 -25.10 -3.18 -8.92
N VAL A 80 -25.36 -2.97 -10.22
CA VAL A 80 -26.66 -2.70 -10.80
C VAL A 80 -26.99 -3.88 -11.71
N LEU A 81 -28.06 -4.62 -11.37
CA LEU A 81 -28.47 -5.81 -12.11
C LEU A 81 -28.64 -5.49 -13.61
N GLY A 82 -27.89 -6.20 -14.44
CA GLY A 82 -27.99 -6.11 -15.91
C GLY A 82 -27.29 -4.90 -16.53
N VAL A 83 -26.60 -4.05 -15.75
CA VAL A 83 -25.99 -2.81 -16.26
C VAL A 83 -24.51 -2.69 -15.93
N GLY A 84 -24.08 -3.05 -14.71
CA GLY A 84 -22.67 -2.92 -14.34
C GLY A 84 -22.36 -3.10 -12.85
N SER A 85 -21.07 -3.10 -12.51
CA SER A 85 -20.58 -3.18 -11.13
C SER A 85 -19.46 -2.17 -10.89
N GLY A 86 -19.28 -1.75 -9.65
CA GLY A 86 -18.21 -0.86 -9.23
C GLY A 86 -17.60 -1.32 -7.92
N SER A 87 -16.28 -1.22 -7.78
CA SER A 87 -15.59 -1.48 -6.52
C SER A 87 -14.42 -0.53 -6.31
N THR A 88 -14.22 -0.13 -5.06
CA THR A 88 -13.11 0.68 -4.60
C THR A 88 -12.36 -0.10 -3.52
N SER A 89 -11.04 -0.21 -3.67
CA SER A 89 -10.14 -0.89 -2.73
C SER A 89 -9.03 0.04 -2.27
N CYS A 90 -8.60 -0.15 -1.02
CA CYS A 90 -7.64 0.71 -0.33
C CYS A 90 -6.52 -0.13 0.29
N CYS A 91 -5.28 0.33 0.21
CA CYS A 91 -4.14 -0.28 0.89
C CYS A 91 -3.06 0.76 1.22
N THR A 92 -2.13 0.47 2.13
CA THR A 92 -1.21 1.47 2.73
C THR A 92 0.27 1.09 2.64
N THR A 93 0.63 0.15 1.75
CA THR A 93 2.03 -0.29 1.58
C THR A 93 2.50 -0.03 0.16
N ASP A 94 3.80 0.09 -0.06
CA ASP A 94 4.32 0.41 -1.40
C ASP A 94 3.85 -0.58 -2.46
N LEU A 95 3.35 -0.02 -3.56
CA LEU A 95 2.90 -0.72 -4.76
C LEU A 95 1.85 -1.81 -4.45
N CYS A 96 1.11 -1.68 -3.34
CA CYS A 96 0.13 -2.66 -2.88
C CYS A 96 -1.04 -2.85 -3.84
N ASN A 97 -1.37 -1.81 -4.60
CA ASN A 97 -2.44 -1.82 -5.60
C ASN A 97 -2.02 -2.44 -6.94
N THR A 98 -1.10 -3.41 -6.91
CA THR A 98 -0.73 -4.23 -8.07
C THR A 98 -1.88 -5.15 -8.52
N SER A 99 -2.80 -5.50 -7.62
CA SER A 99 -3.91 -6.41 -7.91
C SER A 99 -5.21 -5.91 -7.28
N GLY A 100 -6.32 -5.93 -8.03
CA GLY A 100 -7.67 -5.67 -7.51
C GLY A 100 -8.22 -6.78 -6.60
N ALA A 101 -7.45 -7.84 -6.35
CA ALA A 101 -7.74 -8.89 -5.39
C ALA A 101 -6.92 -8.62 -4.12
N ASN A 102 -7.62 -8.51 -2.98
CA ASN A 102 -7.09 -8.24 -1.65
C ASN A 102 -5.75 -8.94 -1.42
N SER A 103 -4.64 -8.21 -1.60
CA SER A 103 -3.32 -8.72 -1.26
C SER A 103 -3.14 -8.60 0.24
N ILE A 104 -3.63 -9.59 0.98
CA ILE A 104 -3.20 -9.85 2.35
C ILE A 104 -1.75 -10.32 2.28
N LYS A 105 -0.82 -9.39 2.11
CA LYS A 105 0.61 -9.66 2.28
C LYS A 105 1.02 -9.07 3.62
N SER A 106 0.55 -9.76 4.65
CA SER A 106 0.76 -9.47 6.06
C SER A 106 2.27 -9.43 6.37
N SER A 107 2.77 -8.24 6.68
CA SER A 107 3.66 -7.93 7.81
C SER A 107 4.68 -8.98 8.29
N TYR A 108 5.51 -9.54 7.41
CA TYR A 108 6.67 -10.35 7.86
C TYR A 108 7.92 -9.51 8.21
N SER A 109 8.02 -8.26 7.75
CA SER A 109 9.23 -7.45 7.98
C SER A 109 9.38 -6.89 9.39
N ILE A 110 8.29 -6.65 10.12
CA ILE A 110 8.36 -6.00 11.45
C ILE A 110 8.85 -6.98 12.52
N ILE A 111 8.58 -8.28 12.37
CA ILE A 111 8.99 -9.31 13.32
C ILE A 111 10.52 -9.47 13.33
N VAL A 112 11.17 -9.36 12.17
CA VAL A 112 12.63 -9.52 12.04
C VAL A 112 13.39 -8.42 12.79
N LEU A 113 12.89 -7.18 12.77
CA LEU A 113 13.55 -6.03 13.41
C LEU A 113 13.46 -6.09 14.95
N VAL A 114 12.31 -6.49 15.50
CA VAL A 114 12.10 -6.61 16.95
C VAL A 114 12.86 -7.80 17.53
N VAL A 115 12.87 -8.95 16.85
CA VAL A 115 13.58 -10.14 17.33
C VAL A 115 15.10 -9.96 17.21
N GLY A 116 15.57 -9.36 16.11
CA GLY A 116 17.00 -9.10 15.90
C GLY A 116 17.59 -8.15 16.94
N THR A 117 16.87 -7.09 17.31
CA THR A 117 17.31 -6.15 18.35
C THR A 117 17.29 -6.77 19.73
N LEU A 118 16.29 -7.60 20.06
CA LEU A 118 16.25 -8.29 21.34
C LEU A 118 17.43 -9.24 21.49
N VAL A 119 17.71 -10.10 20.50
CA VAL A 119 18.81 -11.09 20.54
C VAL A 119 20.18 -10.44 20.73
N MET A 120 20.43 -9.30 20.07
CA MET A 120 21.69 -8.56 20.25
C MET A 120 21.84 -8.02 21.68
N VAL A 121 20.78 -7.46 22.27
CA VAL A 121 20.81 -6.87 23.62
C VAL A 121 21.09 -7.94 24.70
N ILE A 122 20.41 -9.09 24.65
CA ILE A 122 20.65 -10.20 25.59
C ILE A 122 22.01 -10.86 25.37
N GLY A 123 22.46 -11.01 24.12
CA GLY A 123 23.79 -11.56 23.81
C GLY A 123 24.93 -10.71 24.36
N SER A 124 24.81 -9.37 24.30
CA SER A 124 25.78 -8.45 24.89
C SER A 124 25.69 -8.30 26.42
N SER A 125 24.66 -8.87 27.06
CA SER A 125 24.50 -8.88 28.52
C SER A 125 25.01 -10.17 29.17
N LEU A 126 25.35 -11.19 28.36
CA LEU A 126 25.78 -12.52 28.81
C LEU A 126 27.25 -12.83 28.46
N LEU A 127 27.95 -11.91 27.80
CA LEU A 127 29.40 -11.94 27.54
C LEU A 127 30.14 -10.94 28.43
#